data_AF-A0A7C3BNI7-F1
#
_entry.id   AF-A0A7C3BNI7-F1
#
_cell.length_a   1.000
_cell.length_b   1.000
_cell.length_c   1.000
_cell.angle_alpha   90.00
_cell.angle_beta   90.00
_cell.angle_gamma   90.00
#
_symmetry.space_group_name_H-M   'P 1'
#
loop_
_entity.id
_entity.type
_entity.pdbx_description
1 polymer ?
#
loop_
_entity_poly.entity_id
_entity_poly.type
_entity_poly.pdbx_seq_one_letter_code
_entity_poly.pdbx_strand_id
1 'polypeptide(L)'
;MRALPENVVGHSPDVAEMTRELRQFLYENMYYHPHVMRMQAKAGRVLAALFAAYVKESRQLPREEQAKLAARSLERVVCDYIAGMTDRFALQEYAKMFDPLTPV
;
A
#
# COMPACT_ATOMS: atom_id res chain seq x y z
N MET A 1 5.05 28.31 0.47
CA MET A 1 5.19 27.13 1.36
C MET A 1 6.31 26.19 0.95
N ARG A 2 6.32 25.57 -0.26
CA ARG A 2 7.39 24.63 -0.67
C ARG A 2 8.81 25.21 -0.86
N ALA A 3 8.96 26.54 -0.90
CA ALA A 3 10.22 27.24 -1.12
C ALA A 3 10.85 27.84 0.16
N LEU A 4 10.24 27.61 1.33
CA LEU A 4 10.78 28.06 2.61
C LEU A 4 11.66 26.96 3.22
N PRO A 5 12.75 27.32 3.91
CA PRO A 5 13.70 26.35 4.48
C PRO A 5 13.14 25.61 5.70
N GLU A 6 12.04 26.10 6.28
CA GLU A 6 11.43 25.57 7.49
C GLU A 6 9.95 25.21 7.28
N ASN A 7 9.48 24.23 8.05
CA ASN A 7 8.09 23.79 7.97
C ASN A 7 7.19 24.83 8.64
N VAL A 8 6.51 25.63 7.81
CA VAL A 8 5.61 26.69 8.25
C VAL A 8 4.22 26.19 8.67
N VAL A 9 3.96 24.88 8.60
CA VAL A 9 2.75 24.25 9.14
C VAL A 9 3.14 23.37 10.31
N GLY A 10 2.73 23.77 11.51
CA GLY A 10 3.01 23.07 12.75
C GLY A 10 1.96 23.32 13.81
N HIS A 11 1.92 22.45 14.81
CA HIS A 11 1.15 22.67 16.02
C HIS A 11 1.84 23.72 16.91
N SER A 12 1.07 24.45 17.71
CA SER A 12 1.65 25.19 18.84
C SER A 12 2.34 24.20 19.79
N PRO A 13 3.30 24.66 20.63
CA PRO A 13 4.02 23.78 21.56
C PRO A 13 3.08 22.90 22.41
N ASP A 14 2.02 23.47 22.96
CA ASP A 14 1.06 22.74 23.80
C ASP A 14 0.30 21.65 23.02
N VAL A 15 -0.15 21.97 21.79
CA VAL A 15 -0.87 21.01 20.95
C VAL A 15 0.08 19.92 20.44
N ALA A 16 1.35 20.24 20.19
CA ALA A 16 2.36 19.27 19.83
C ALA A 16 2.61 18.26 20.96
N GLU A 17 2.64 18.73 22.21
CA GLU A 17 2.77 17.89 23.40
C GLU A 17 1.58 16.93 23.53
N MET A 18 0.35 17.46 23.49
CA MET A 18 -0.88 16.65 23.55
C MET A 18 -0.96 15.61 22.42
N THR A 19 -0.55 15.99 21.21
CA THR A 19 -0.53 15.08 20.06
C THR A 19 0.50 13.97 20.24
N ARG A 20 1.64 14.25 20.90
CA ARG A 20 2.65 13.24 21.21
C ARG A 20 2.11 12.21 22.21
N GLU A 21 1.49 12.67 23.29
CA GLU A 21 0.87 11.79 24.29
C GLU A 21 -0.23 10.92 23.67
N LEU A 22 -1.10 11.52 22.84
CA LEU A 22 -2.15 10.79 22.13
C LEU A 22 -1.57 9.72 21.19
N ARG A 23 -0.53 10.06 20.42
CA ARG A 23 0.13 9.09 19.53
C ARG A 23 0.71 7.93 20.33
N GLN A 24 1.39 8.20 21.43
CA GLN A 24 1.95 7.16 22.29
C GLN A 24 0.85 6.20 22.78
N PHE A 25 -0.24 6.76 23.31
CA PHE A 25 -1.40 5.97 23.73
C PHE A 25 -1.96 5.11 22.60
N LEU A 26 -2.13 5.66 21.39
CA LEU A 26 -2.65 4.92 20.23
C LEU A 26 -1.69 3.82 19.75
N TYR A 27 -0.37 4.05 19.81
CA TYR A 27 0.60 3.01 19.47
C TYR A 27 0.50 1.82 20.41
N GLU A 28 0.51 2.10 21.72
CA GLU A 28 0.45 1.07 22.77
C GLU A 28 -0.88 0.29 22.75
N ASN A 29 -2.00 0.98 22.53
CA ASN A 29 -3.32 0.39 22.74
C ASN A 29 -4.06 -0.01 21.45
N MET A 30 -3.67 0.52 20.30
CA MET A 30 -4.41 0.30 19.03
C MET A 30 -3.52 -0.27 17.93
N TYR A 31 -2.42 0.42 17.56
CA TYR A 31 -1.63 0.02 16.40
C TYR A 31 -0.91 -1.32 16.59
N TYR A 32 -0.38 -1.61 17.79
CA TYR A 32 0.28 -2.89 18.07
C TYR A 32 -0.66 -3.99 18.55
N HIS A 33 -1.97 -3.77 18.50
CA HIS A 33 -2.94 -4.78 18.89
C HIS A 33 -2.77 -6.05 18.01
N PRO A 34 -2.76 -7.27 18.57
CA PRO A 34 -2.46 -8.49 17.81
C PRO A 34 -3.32 -8.69 16.56
N HIS A 35 -4.58 -8.25 16.59
CA HIS A 35 -5.46 -8.30 15.42
C HIS A 35 -4.95 -7.42 14.26
N VAL A 36 -4.52 -6.19 14.56
CA VAL A 36 -3.98 -5.23 13.58
C VAL A 36 -2.68 -5.77 12.99
N MET A 37 -1.78 -6.28 13.84
CA MET A 37 -0.52 -6.88 13.40
C MET A 37 -0.73 -8.08 12.46
N ARG A 38 -1.70 -8.96 12.78
CA ARG A 38 -2.06 -10.07 11.88
C ARG A 38 -2.61 -9.59 10.54
N MET A 39 -3.41 -8.52 10.53
CA MET A 39 -3.90 -7.92 9.28
C MET A 39 -2.81 -7.27 8.46
N GLN A 40 -1.91 -6.52 9.08
CA GLN A 40 -0.74 -5.96 8.39
C GLN A 40 0.11 -7.07 7.75
N ALA A 41 0.39 -8.16 8.48
CA ALA A 41 1.14 -9.29 7.94
C ALA A 41 0.42 -10.03 6.80
N LYS A 42 -0.91 -10.11 6.83
CA LYS A 42 -1.70 -10.68 5.71
C LYS A 42 -1.67 -9.76 4.49
N ALA A 43 -1.88 -8.46 4.68
CA ALA A 43 -1.81 -7.47 3.59
C ALA A 43 -0.43 -7.48 2.93
N GLY A 44 0.65 -7.50 3.72
CA GLY A 44 2.02 -7.58 3.19
C GLY A 44 2.25 -8.80 2.29
N ARG A 45 1.74 -9.97 2.66
CA ARG A 45 1.82 -11.19 1.83
C ARG A 45 1.06 -11.06 0.52
N VAL A 46 -0.14 -10.49 0.56
CA VAL A 46 -0.97 -10.27 -0.63
C VAL A 46 -0.26 -9.34 -1.61
N LEU A 47 0.21 -8.18 -1.14
CA LEU A 47 0.90 -7.20 -1.97
C LEU A 47 2.21 -7.76 -2.57
N ALA A 48 3.00 -8.47 -1.76
CA ALA A 48 4.25 -9.08 -2.22
C ALA A 48 4.00 -10.14 -3.32
N ALA A 49 2.98 -10.98 -3.15
CA ALA A 49 2.63 -12.00 -4.13
C ALA A 49 2.12 -11.40 -5.44
N LEU A 50 1.22 -10.42 -5.38
CA LEU A 50 0.73 -9.69 -6.56
C LEU A 50 1.89 -9.04 -7.32
N PHE A 51 2.76 -8.32 -6.60
CA PHE A 51 3.92 -7.68 -7.20
C PHE A 51 4.83 -8.69 -7.90
N ALA A 52 5.18 -9.78 -7.22
CA ALA A 52 6.05 -10.82 -7.77
C ALA A 52 5.43 -11.48 -9.01
N ALA A 53 4.13 -11.75 -9.01
CA ALA A 53 3.44 -12.37 -10.14
C ALA A 53 3.40 -11.46 -11.37
N TYR A 54 3.05 -10.18 -11.21
CA TYR A 54 3.05 -9.23 -12.32
C TYR A 54 4.44 -8.93 -12.85
N VAL A 55 5.46 -8.88 -11.99
CA VAL A 55 6.86 -8.71 -12.44
C VAL A 55 7.35 -9.96 -13.19
N LYS A 56 6.97 -11.16 -12.73
CA LYS A 56 7.34 -12.42 -13.38
C LYS A 56 6.68 -12.57 -14.76
N GLU A 57 5.44 -12.12 -14.92
CA GLU A 57 4.69 -12.19 -16.17
C GLU A 57 3.84 -10.94 -16.37
N SER A 58 4.43 -9.92 -17.03
CA SER A 58 3.81 -8.61 -17.20
C SER A 58 2.57 -8.61 -18.10
N ARG A 59 2.37 -9.66 -18.91
CA ARG A 59 1.17 -9.79 -19.75
C ARG A 59 -0.11 -10.05 -18.96
N GLN A 60 0.00 -10.39 -17.67
CA GLN A 60 -1.14 -10.49 -16.76
C GLN A 60 -1.70 -9.13 -16.34
N LEU A 61 -0.93 -8.04 -16.49
CA LEU A 61 -1.44 -6.69 -16.23
C LEU A 61 -2.57 -6.33 -17.22
N PRO A 62 -3.49 -5.43 -16.86
CA PRO A 62 -4.42 -4.86 -17.83
C PRO A 62 -3.68 -4.20 -19.01
N ARG A 63 -4.29 -4.21 -20.20
CA ARG A 63 -3.66 -3.68 -21.43
C ARG A 63 -3.24 -2.21 -21.30
N GLU A 64 -4.02 -1.42 -20.58
CA GLU A 64 -3.73 0.01 -20.32
C GLU A 64 -2.46 0.20 -19.49
N GLU A 65 -2.19 -0.71 -18.55
CA GLU A 65 -0.96 -0.69 -17.75
C GLU A 65 0.23 -1.22 -18.56
N GLN A 66 0.04 -2.27 -19.36
CA GLN A 66 1.07 -2.77 -20.26
C GLN A 66 1.56 -1.68 -21.25
N ALA A 67 0.67 -0.82 -21.74
CA ALA A 67 1.03 0.28 -22.63
C ALA A 67 2.03 1.27 -21.98
N LYS A 68 2.01 1.41 -20.64
CA LYS A 68 2.92 2.31 -19.90
C LYS A 68 4.36 1.79 -19.85
N LEU A 69 4.58 0.50 -20.14
CA LEU A 69 5.92 -0.11 -20.18
C LEU A 69 6.81 0.48 -21.28
N ALA A 70 6.23 1.16 -22.28
CA ALA A 70 6.99 1.88 -23.29
C ALA A 70 7.79 3.07 -22.73
N ALA A 71 7.38 3.61 -21.57
CA ALA A 71 7.95 4.84 -21.00
C ALA A 71 8.42 4.70 -19.54
N ARG A 72 8.10 3.59 -18.86
CA ARG A 72 8.41 3.36 -17.44
C ARG A 72 8.90 1.93 -17.22
N SER A 73 9.70 1.72 -16.17
CA SER A 73 10.12 0.37 -15.78
C SER A 73 8.93 -0.47 -15.34
N LEU A 74 9.05 -1.79 -15.51
CA LEU A 74 8.03 -2.76 -15.12
C LEU A 74 7.66 -2.62 -13.64
N GLU A 75 8.65 -2.53 -12.76
CA GLU A 75 8.45 -2.42 -11.32
C GLU A 75 7.68 -1.15 -10.96
N ARG A 76 7.92 -0.03 -11.66
CA ARG A 76 7.17 1.21 -11.40
C ARG A 76 5.72 1.08 -11.84
N VAL A 77 5.47 0.52 -13.03
CA VAL A 77 4.11 0.31 -13.53
C VAL A 77 3.34 -0.63 -12.61
N VAL A 78 3.95 -1.73 -12.17
CA VAL A 78 3.33 -2.68 -11.22
C VAL A 78 3.05 -2.01 -9.88
N CYS A 79 4.00 -1.24 -9.33
CA CYS A 79 3.79 -0.48 -8.09
C CYS A 79 2.64 0.52 -8.21
N ASP A 80 2.59 1.30 -9.31
CA ASP A 80 1.52 2.27 -9.57
C ASP A 80 0.16 1.57 -9.66
N TYR A 81 0.11 0.44 -10.37
CA TYR A 81 -1.12 -0.33 -10.53
C TYR A 81 -1.62 -0.91 -9.20
N ILE A 82 -0.73 -1.53 -8.41
CA ILE A 82 -1.07 -2.08 -7.08
C ILE A 82 -1.47 -0.96 -6.11
N ALA A 83 -0.77 0.17 -6.11
CA ALA A 83 -1.10 1.31 -5.25
C ALA A 83 -2.45 1.97 -5.61
N GLY A 84 -2.92 1.81 -6.86
CA GLY A 84 -4.24 2.24 -7.30
C GLY A 84 -5.38 1.31 -6.88
N MET A 85 -5.10 0.14 -6.30
CA MET A 85 -6.11 -0.82 -5.88
C MET A 85 -6.76 -0.42 -4.55
N THR A 86 -8.05 -0.72 -4.41
CA THR A 86 -8.69 -0.78 -3.09
C THR A 86 -8.38 -2.12 -2.41
N ASP A 87 -8.45 -2.18 -1.08
CA ASP A 87 -8.25 -3.43 -0.32
C ASP A 87 -9.08 -4.59 -0.85
N ARG A 88 -10.37 -4.33 -1.14
CA ARG A 88 -11.28 -5.34 -1.70
C ARG A 88 -10.81 -5.84 -3.05
N PHE A 89 -10.39 -4.92 -3.93
CA PHE A 89 -9.93 -5.28 -5.26
C PHE A 89 -8.60 -6.07 -5.21
N ALA A 90 -7.65 -5.66 -4.38
CA ALA A 90 -6.39 -6.39 -4.20
C ALA A 90 -6.60 -7.83 -3.72
N LEU A 91 -7.54 -8.06 -2.80
CA LEU A 91 -7.90 -9.40 -2.34
C LEU A 91 -8.58 -10.23 -3.44
N GLN A 92 -9.42 -9.61 -4.27
CA GLN A 92 -10.06 -10.28 -5.41
C GLN A 92 -9.04 -10.66 -6.48
N GLU A 93 -8.13 -9.76 -6.83
CA GLU A 93 -7.06 -10.07 -7.79
C GLU A 93 -6.12 -11.14 -7.27
N TYR A 94 -5.79 -11.11 -5.98
CA TYR A 94 -5.01 -12.19 -5.36
C TYR A 94 -5.75 -13.54 -5.46
N ALA A 95 -7.06 -13.57 -5.22
CA ALA A 95 -7.84 -14.79 -5.37
C ALA A 95 -7.83 -15.31 -6.82
N LYS A 96 -8.14 -14.46 -7.81
CA LYS A 96 -8.10 -14.86 -9.24
C LYS A 96 -6.74 -15.41 -9.68
N MET A 97 -5.67 -14.85 -9.11
CA MET A 97 -4.31 -15.18 -9.52
C MET A 97 -3.78 -16.47 -8.87
N PHE A 98 -4.19 -16.76 -7.62
CA PHE A 98 -3.60 -17.84 -6.82
C PHE A 98 -4.58 -18.93 -6.39
N ASP A 99 -5.89 -18.71 -6.47
CA ASP A 99 -6.91 -19.71 -6.18
C ASP A 99 -7.45 -20.33 -7.49
N PRO A 100 -7.13 -21.60 -7.78
CA PRO A 100 -7.60 -22.28 -8.99
C PRO A 100 -9.13 -22.41 -9.10
N LEU A 101 -9.84 -22.24 -7.98
CA LEU A 101 -11.30 -22.32 -7.95
C LEU A 101 -11.97 -20.96 -8.18
N THR A 102 -11.19 -19.87 -8.18
CA THR A 102 -11.69 -18.53 -8.46
C THR A 102 -11.68 -18.28 -9.98
N PRO A 103 -12.83 -17.93 -10.61
CA PRO A 103 -12.88 -17.61 -12.03
C PRO A 103 -12.09 -16.34 -12.35
N VAL A 104 -11.38 -16.36 -13.49
CA VAL A 104 -10.62 -15.22 -14.04
C VAL A 104 -11.49 -14.37 -14.97
#